data_AF-A0A3B0SS83-F1
#
_entry.id   AF-A0A3B0SS83-F1
#
_cell.length_a   1.000
_cell.length_b   1.000
_cell.length_c   1.000
_cell.angle_alpha   90.00
_cell.angle_beta   90.00
_cell.angle_gamma   90.00
#
_symmetry.space_group_name_H-M   'P 1'
#
loop_
_entity.id
_entity.type
_entity.pdbx_description
1 polymer ?
#
loop_
_entity_poly.entity_id
_entity_poly.type
_entity_poly.pdbx_seq_one_letter_code
_entity_poly.pdbx_strand_id
1 'polypeptide(L)'
;MPTFRSDLRTLRPYVAGKPIEEITREFGIDGIIKLASNEYPVSPVPAAIEAIAAAAVEVNRYPDNSYHDLTSAIAEMYETTSEHVWVGAGSSDILNCTARATGGTDTSVVYATP
;
A
#
# COMPACT_ATOMS: atom_id res chain seq x y z
N MET A 1 -26.62 21.08 -8.85
CA MET A 1 -25.48 20.66 -7.98
C MET A 1 -25.00 19.30 -8.45
N PRO A 2 -23.69 19.03 -8.48
CA PRO A 2 -23.19 17.68 -8.73
C PRO A 2 -23.72 16.74 -7.65
N THR A 3 -24.04 15.51 -8.04
CA THR A 3 -24.51 14.45 -7.13
C THR A 3 -23.50 13.31 -7.12
N PHE A 4 -23.31 12.68 -5.97
CA PHE A 4 -22.49 11.48 -5.84
C PHE A 4 -23.19 10.27 -6.46
N ARG A 5 -22.42 9.29 -6.93
CA ARG A 5 -22.96 7.99 -7.35
C ARG A 5 -23.76 7.36 -6.20
N SER A 6 -24.90 6.75 -6.52
CA SER A 6 -25.84 6.22 -5.53
C SER A 6 -25.28 5.06 -4.71
N ASP A 7 -24.41 4.25 -5.31
CA ASP A 7 -23.76 3.09 -4.71
C ASP A 7 -22.81 3.46 -3.56
N LEU A 8 -22.24 4.67 -3.55
CA LEU A 8 -21.41 5.13 -2.44
C LEU A 8 -22.16 5.17 -1.11
N ARG A 9 -23.50 5.23 -1.13
CA ARG A 9 -24.34 5.22 0.08
C ARG A 9 -24.43 3.85 0.75
N THR A 10 -24.09 2.77 0.05
CA THR A 10 -24.16 1.40 0.57
C THR A 10 -22.84 0.95 1.19
N LEU A 11 -21.75 1.67 0.92
CA LEU A 11 -20.42 1.34 1.42
C LEU A 11 -20.31 1.61 2.93
N ARG A 12 -19.78 0.63 3.67
CA ARG A 12 -19.35 0.84 5.05
C ARG A 12 -17.89 1.34 5.05
N PRO A 13 -17.55 2.36 5.84
CA PRO A 13 -16.16 2.79 5.98
C PRO A 13 -15.27 1.66 6.49
N TYR A 14 -14.03 1.60 5.99
CA TYR A 14 -13.00 0.75 6.59
C TYR A 14 -12.70 1.24 8.00
N VAL A 15 -12.65 0.31 8.96
CA VAL A 15 -12.31 0.61 10.35
C VAL A 15 -10.85 0.28 10.58
N ALA A 16 -9.99 1.29 10.44
CA ALA A 16 -8.57 1.14 10.75
C ALA A 16 -8.34 0.96 12.26
N GLY A 17 -7.25 0.30 12.62
CA GLY A 17 -6.79 0.25 14.02
C GLY A 17 -6.47 1.66 14.55
N LYS A 18 -6.70 1.88 15.84
CA LYS A 18 -6.38 3.17 16.48
C LYS A 18 -4.86 3.44 16.42
N PRO A 19 -4.43 4.64 16.01
CA PRO A 19 -3.01 4.99 16.03
C PRO A 19 -2.50 5.15 17.47
N ILE A 20 -1.20 4.95 17.68
CA ILE A 20 -0.56 5.02 19.01
C ILE A 20 -0.83 6.38 19.64
N GLU A 21 -0.75 7.45 18.86
CA GLU A 21 -0.93 8.82 19.31
C GLU A 21 -2.35 9.07 19.83
N GLU A 22 -3.35 8.36 19.30
CA GLU A 22 -4.72 8.39 19.83
C GLU A 22 -4.82 7.60 21.13
N ILE A 23 -4.24 6.41 21.20
CA ILE A 23 -4.22 5.57 22.41
C ILE A 23 -3.53 6.30 23.58
N THR A 24 -2.39 6.96 23.34
CA THR A 24 -1.68 7.74 24.35
C THR A 24 -2.54 8.89 24.88
N ARG A 25 -3.23 9.62 24.00
CA ARG A 25 -4.09 10.74 24.40
C ARG A 25 -5.33 10.29 25.18
N GLU A 26 -5.92 9.16 24.80
CA GLU A 26 -7.15 8.64 25.41
C GLU A 26 -6.88 8.02 26.78
N PHE A 27 -5.80 7.25 26.92
CA PHE A 27 -5.54 6.44 28.12
C PHE A 27 -4.38 6.95 29.00
N GLY A 28 -3.61 7.95 28.54
CA GLY A 28 -2.45 8.46 29.27
C GLY A 28 -1.34 7.42 29.47
N ILE A 29 -1.23 6.46 28.54
CA ILE A 29 -0.27 5.37 28.61
C ILE A 29 0.99 5.73 27.82
N ASP A 30 2.12 5.65 28.51
CA ASP A 30 3.46 5.71 27.93
C ASP A 30 4.02 4.30 27.69
N GLY A 31 4.99 4.17 26.76
CA GLY A 31 5.68 2.90 26.52
C GLY A 31 4.84 1.86 25.76
N ILE A 32 3.98 2.30 24.83
CA ILE A 32 3.15 1.40 24.01
C ILE A 32 4.03 0.52 23.12
N ILE A 33 3.86 -0.79 23.24
CA ILE A 33 4.47 -1.79 22.34
C ILE A 33 3.52 -2.04 21.16
N LYS A 34 3.96 -1.70 19.95
CA LYS A 34 3.14 -1.79 18.73
C LYS A 34 3.20 -3.19 18.11
N LEU A 35 2.07 -3.91 18.11
CA LEU A 35 1.94 -5.27 17.53
C LEU A 35 0.65 -5.45 16.70
N ALA A 36 0.05 -4.36 16.20
CA ALA A 36 -1.32 -4.37 15.66
C ALA A 36 -1.43 -4.32 14.12
N SER A 37 -0.33 -4.07 13.39
CA SER A 37 -0.38 -3.75 11.94
C SER A 37 0.53 -4.62 11.07
N ASN A 38 1.04 -5.73 11.58
CA ASN A 38 1.99 -6.61 10.88
C ASN A 38 3.25 -5.90 10.37
N GLU A 39 3.64 -4.79 11.00
CA GLU A 39 4.87 -4.07 10.68
C GLU A 39 6.10 -4.89 11.13
N TYR A 40 7.20 -4.73 10.41
CA TYR A 40 8.46 -5.36 10.78
C TYR A 40 8.98 -4.74 12.09
N PRO A 41 9.39 -5.54 13.10
CA PRO A 41 9.64 -5.05 14.46
C PRO A 41 10.97 -4.32 14.63
N VAL A 42 11.87 -4.38 13.64
CA VAL A 42 13.18 -3.72 13.67
C VAL A 42 13.28 -2.67 12.58
N SER A 43 14.28 -1.80 12.70
CA SER A 43 14.56 -0.76 11.71
C SER A 43 14.73 -1.33 10.29
N PRO A 44 14.48 -0.51 9.25
CA PRO A 44 14.76 -0.91 7.88
C PRO A 44 16.22 -1.35 7.70
N VAL A 45 16.48 -2.21 6.72
CA VAL A 45 17.85 -2.65 6.42
C VAL A 45 18.75 -1.45 6.10
N PRO A 46 20.03 -1.43 6.54
CA PRO A 46 20.90 -0.26 6.39
C PRO A 46 21.00 0.27 4.95
N ALA A 47 21.09 -0.62 3.97
CA ALA A 47 21.13 -0.26 2.55
C ALA A 47 19.89 0.52 2.08
N ALA A 48 18.70 0.22 2.62
CA ALA A 48 17.48 0.96 2.28
C ALA A 48 17.51 2.37 2.89
N ILE A 49 18.02 2.51 4.11
CA ILE A 49 18.17 3.81 4.78
C ILE A 49 19.13 4.70 3.98
N GLU A 50 20.27 4.15 3.57
CA GLU A 50 21.27 4.86 2.76
C GLU A 50 20.70 5.29 1.39
N ALA A 51 19.98 4.40 0.70
CA ALA A 51 19.35 4.71 -0.58
C ALA A 51 18.29 5.81 -0.45
N ILE A 52 17.45 5.77 0.59
CA ILE A 52 16.45 6.82 0.86
C ILE A 52 17.12 8.16 1.14
N ALA A 53 18.16 8.18 1.98
CA ALA A 53 18.89 9.40 2.31
C ALA A 53 19.56 10.01 1.07
N ALA A 54 20.13 9.20 0.19
CA ALA A 54 20.71 9.65 -1.07
C ALA A 54 19.64 10.19 -2.03
N ALA A 55 18.48 9.54 -2.14
CA ALA A 55 17.39 9.97 -3.03
C ALA A 55 16.68 11.26 -2.56
N ALA A 56 16.77 11.60 -1.27
CA ALA A 56 16.05 12.72 -0.67
C ALA A 56 16.35 14.08 -1.34
N VAL A 57 17.54 14.26 -1.92
CA VAL A 57 17.92 15.52 -2.60
C VAL A 57 17.21 15.73 -3.94
N GLU A 58 16.66 14.68 -4.54
CA GLU A 58 15.95 14.72 -5.84
C GLU A 58 14.42 14.55 -5.70
N VAL A 59 13.87 14.57 -4.48
CA VAL A 59 12.45 14.26 -4.21
C VAL A 59 11.45 15.23 -4.87
N ASN A 60 11.93 16.38 -5.36
CA ASN A 60 11.12 17.33 -6.13
C ASN A 60 10.97 16.96 -7.61
N ARG A 61 11.60 15.87 -8.07
CA ARG A 61 11.51 15.37 -9.44
C ARG A 61 10.54 14.20 -9.50
N TYR A 62 9.86 14.08 -10.65
CA TYR A 62 9.10 12.86 -10.94
C TYR A 62 10.05 11.68 -11.07
N PRO A 63 9.67 10.49 -10.59
CA PRO A 63 10.42 9.27 -10.83
C PRO A 63 10.36 8.88 -12.30
N ASP A 64 11.20 7.92 -12.70
CA ASP A 64 11.00 7.19 -13.96
C ASP A 64 9.63 6.50 -13.94
N ASN A 65 8.74 6.91 -14.85
CA ASN A 65 7.38 6.37 -14.96
C ASN A 65 7.35 4.91 -15.42
N SER A 66 8.44 4.39 -15.98
CA SER A 66 8.53 2.99 -16.40
C SER A 66 8.97 2.04 -15.28
N TYR A 67 9.47 2.57 -14.15
CA TYR A 67 10.04 1.79 -13.06
C TYR A 67 11.10 0.80 -13.57
N HIS A 68 11.93 1.21 -14.53
CA HIS A 68 12.80 0.30 -15.30
C HIS A 68 13.72 -0.53 -14.40
N ASP A 69 14.43 0.14 -13.49
CA ASP A 69 15.41 -0.52 -12.62
C ASP A 69 14.72 -1.46 -11.61
N LEU A 70 13.59 -1.03 -11.04
CA LEU A 70 12.82 -1.80 -10.06
C LEU A 70 12.21 -3.06 -10.70
N THR A 71 11.57 -2.91 -11.86
CA THR A 71 10.94 -4.04 -12.56
C THR A 71 11.96 -5.06 -13.01
N SER A 72 13.12 -4.61 -13.50
CA SER A 72 14.22 -5.48 -13.90
C SER A 72 14.81 -6.26 -12.71
N ALA A 73 15.05 -5.60 -11.57
CA ALA A 73 15.57 -6.25 -10.37
C ALA A 73 14.60 -7.30 -9.79
N ILE A 74 13.29 -7.00 -9.79
CA ILE A 74 12.26 -7.96 -9.37
C ILE A 74 12.20 -9.15 -10.34
N ALA A 75 12.24 -8.88 -11.65
CA ALA A 75 12.20 -9.93 -12.67
C ALA A 75 13.38 -10.90 -12.54
N GLU A 76 14.60 -10.39 -12.32
CA GLU A 76 15.79 -11.19 -12.07
C GLU A 76 15.64 -12.03 -10.79
N MET A 77 15.19 -11.43 -9.68
CA MET A 77 15.02 -12.11 -8.40
C MET A 77 14.06 -13.31 -8.47
N TYR A 78 13.01 -13.21 -9.29
CA TYR A 78 11.98 -14.24 -9.44
C TYR A 78 12.12 -15.06 -10.73
N GLU A 79 13.25 -14.97 -11.43
CA GLU A 79 13.54 -15.70 -12.67
C GLU A 79 12.43 -15.56 -13.73
N THR A 80 11.93 -14.33 -13.91
CA THR A 80 10.87 -13.98 -14.88
C THR A 80 11.30 -12.81 -15.76
N THR A 81 10.35 -12.24 -16.53
CA THR A 81 10.60 -11.07 -17.39
C THR A 81 9.89 -9.83 -16.83
N SER A 82 10.39 -8.63 -17.15
CA SER A 82 9.80 -7.38 -16.65
C SER A 82 8.35 -7.19 -17.09
N GLU A 83 7.91 -7.81 -18.20
CA GLU A 83 6.51 -7.81 -18.64
C GLU A 83 5.56 -8.55 -17.67
N HIS A 84 6.10 -9.40 -16.79
CA HIS A 84 5.33 -10.09 -15.75
C HIS A 84 5.37 -9.34 -14.41
N VAL A 85 5.98 -8.15 -14.35
CA VAL A 85 6.07 -7.33 -13.13
C VAL A 85 5.19 -6.09 -13.26
N TRP A 86 4.34 -5.87 -12.27
CA TRP A 86 3.55 -4.64 -12.15
C TRP A 86 3.79 -3.96 -10.81
N VAL A 87 4.18 -2.69 -10.86
CA VAL A 87 4.42 -1.84 -9.69
C VAL A 87 3.18 -1.00 -9.39
N GLY A 88 2.72 -1.05 -8.14
CA GLY A 88 1.64 -0.20 -7.62
C GLY A 88 2.02 0.42 -6.27
N ALA A 89 1.22 1.37 -5.79
CA ALA A 89 1.44 2.03 -4.50
C ALA A 89 1.03 1.12 -3.32
N GLY A 90 1.74 0.01 -3.17
CA GLY A 90 1.36 -1.12 -2.31
C GLY A 90 0.39 -2.10 -2.99
N SER A 91 0.32 -3.32 -2.47
CA SER A 91 -0.51 -4.39 -3.06
C SER A 91 -2.02 -4.07 -3.06
N SER A 92 -2.49 -3.23 -2.14
CA SER A 92 -3.88 -2.76 -2.13
C SER A 92 -4.26 -1.97 -3.39
N ASP A 93 -3.32 -1.20 -3.95
CA ASP A 93 -3.54 -0.46 -5.20
C ASP A 93 -3.66 -1.41 -6.39
N ILE A 94 -2.81 -2.44 -6.43
CA ILE A 94 -2.86 -3.51 -7.43
C ILE A 94 -4.23 -4.22 -7.34
N LEU A 95 -4.67 -4.63 -6.15
CA LEU A 95 -5.97 -5.26 -5.93
C LEU A 95 -7.13 -4.36 -6.37
N ASN A 96 -7.09 -3.06 -6.07
CA ASN A 96 -8.10 -2.10 -6.50
C ASN A 96 -8.14 -1.95 -8.03
N CYS A 97 -6.99 -1.87 -8.68
CA CYS A 97 -6.91 -1.80 -10.13
C CYS A 97 -7.41 -3.10 -10.79
N THR A 98 -7.05 -4.27 -10.25
CA THR A 98 -7.59 -5.56 -10.70
C THR A 98 -9.11 -5.59 -10.57
N ALA A 99 -9.66 -5.21 -9.40
CA ALA A 99 -11.10 -5.19 -9.18
C ALA A 99 -11.85 -4.24 -10.14
N ARG A 100 -11.24 -3.11 -10.52
CA ARG A 100 -11.81 -2.18 -11.52
C ARG A 100 -11.71 -2.72 -12.95
N ALA A 101 -10.65 -3.45 -13.27
CA ALA A 101 -10.44 -4.02 -14.60
C ALA A 101 -11.33 -5.25 -14.86
N THR A 102 -11.64 -6.03 -13.83
CA THR A 102 -12.38 -7.30 -13.96
C THR A 102 -13.78 -7.28 -13.36
N GLY A 103 -14.08 -6.32 -12.48
CA GLY A 103 -15.38 -6.18 -11.84
C GLY A 103 -16.40 -5.38 -12.68
N GLY A 104 -17.55 -5.11 -12.08
CA GLY A 104 -18.67 -4.42 -12.72
C GLY A 104 -20.02 -4.86 -12.16
N THR A 105 -21.09 -4.26 -12.67
CA THR A 105 -22.46 -4.76 -12.40
C THR A 105 -22.55 -6.21 -12.86
N ASP A 106 -23.26 -7.04 -12.09
CA ASP A 106 -23.48 -8.46 -12.39
C ASP A 106 -22.22 -9.35 -12.34
N THR A 107 -21.12 -8.83 -11.80
CA THR A 107 -19.92 -9.62 -11.46
C THR A 107 -19.89 -9.99 -9.98
N SER A 108 -19.13 -11.01 -9.61
CA SER A 108 -18.94 -11.41 -8.22
C SER A 108 -17.46 -11.67 -7.96
N VAL A 109 -17.01 -11.29 -6.76
CA VAL A 109 -15.67 -11.59 -6.26
C VAL A 109 -15.82 -12.65 -5.17
N VAL A 110 -14.97 -13.68 -5.23
CA VAL A 110 -14.90 -14.73 -4.21
C VAL A 110 -13.64 -14.53 -3.38
N TYR A 111 -13.77 -14.51 -2.07
CA TYR A 111 -12.67 -14.44 -1.10
C TYR A 111 -13.00 -15.32 0.11
N ALA A 112 -11.98 -15.74 0.85
CA ALA A 112 -12.19 -16.51 2.08
C ALA A 112 -12.66 -15.57 3.22
N THR A 113 -13.59 -16.04 4.05
CA THR A 113 -14.02 -15.33 5.28
C THR A 113 -13.34 -15.99 6.50
N PRO A 114 -13.05 -15.26 7.59
CA PRO A 114 -13.61 -13.96 7.99
C PRO A 114 -13.21 -12.78 7.10
#